data_AF-A0A8C5Q6A0-F1
#
_entry.id   AF-A0A8C5Q6A0-F1
#
_cell.length_a   1.000
_cell.length_b   1.000
_cell.length_c   1.000
_cell.angle_alpha   90.00
_cell.angle_beta   90.00
_cell.angle_gamma   90.00
#
_symmetry.space_group_name_H-M   'P 1'
#
loop_
_entity.id
_entity.type
_entity.pdbx_description
1 polymer ?
#
loop_
_entity_poly.entity_id
_entity_poly.type
_entity_poly.pdbx_seq_one_letter_code
_entity_poly.pdbx_strand_id
1 'polypeptide(L)'
;CGARWASLGGLAETVSSGSRHSQTGRLPGAVDSVDGGCRISNPALHGEACMCLKISFLFVDICYGKDVPCVQENSPVCTNPDSTLASCLQGRGDCGGYSSRCGCSIKWSWGCKLTSAPPANSACKCSRNLFKCSSKIVPCKEPTSKFCKSPDLSQETCEQGGGIYRY
;
A
#
# COMPACT_ATOMS: atom_id res chain seq x y z
N CYS A 1 1.66 -41.47 11.41
CA CYS A 1 2.06 -41.89 12.77
C CYS A 1 1.10 -41.28 13.78
N GLY A 2 0.42 -42.11 14.56
CA GLY A 2 -0.57 -41.66 15.52
C GLY A 2 0.05 -40.90 16.69
N ALA A 3 -0.76 -40.08 17.35
CA ALA A 3 -0.53 -39.69 18.73
C ALA A 3 -1.88 -39.34 19.39
N ARG A 4 -2.36 -40.21 20.27
CA ARG A 4 -3.22 -39.81 21.39
C ARG A 4 -2.28 -39.50 22.55
N TRP A 5 -2.36 -38.29 23.10
CA TRP A 5 -2.25 -38.01 24.54
C TRP A 5 -3.02 -36.72 24.83
N ALA A 6 -3.86 -36.77 25.86
CA ALA A 6 -4.70 -35.68 26.34
C ALA A 6 -4.04 -35.02 27.56
N SER A 7 -4.23 -33.70 27.73
CA SER A 7 -4.26 -33.02 29.03
C SER A 7 -4.97 -31.67 28.89
N LEU A 8 -5.79 -31.39 29.90
CA LEU A 8 -6.82 -30.36 29.98
C LEU A 8 -6.25 -28.95 30.17
N GLY A 9 -6.82 -27.98 29.46
CA GLY A 9 -6.62 -26.54 29.68
C GLY A 9 -7.51 -25.76 28.71
N GLY A 10 -8.63 -25.24 29.22
CA GLY A 10 -9.64 -24.57 28.40
C GLY A 10 -9.11 -23.29 27.76
N LEU A 11 -9.24 -23.19 26.43
CA LEU A 11 -9.15 -21.96 25.64
C LEU A 11 -10.01 -22.17 24.38
N ALA A 12 -10.73 -21.12 24.01
CA ALA A 12 -11.71 -21.05 22.95
C ALA A 12 -11.28 -21.77 21.65
N GLU A 13 -12.21 -22.54 21.09
CA GLU A 13 -12.13 -23.09 19.74
C GLU A 13 -11.96 -21.93 18.75
N THR A 14 -10.72 -21.64 18.38
CA THR A 14 -10.45 -20.81 17.22
C THR A 14 -10.66 -21.74 16.03
N VAL A 15 -11.79 -21.56 15.35
CA VAL A 15 -12.13 -22.23 14.10
C VAL A 15 -10.99 -21.99 13.10
N SER A 16 -10.07 -22.95 13.03
CA SER A 16 -9.05 -23.00 12.01
C SER A 16 -9.70 -23.60 10.77
N SER A 17 -10.37 -22.74 9.99
CA SER A 17 -10.82 -23.09 8.64
C SER A 17 -9.60 -23.18 7.74
N GLY A 18 -8.90 -24.32 7.81
CA GLY A 18 -8.12 -24.80 6.68
C GLY A 18 -9.07 -25.02 5.51
N SER A 19 -8.97 -24.20 4.47
CA SER A 19 -9.65 -24.44 3.21
C SER A 19 -8.62 -24.59 2.10
N ARG A 20 -8.36 -25.86 1.74
CA ARG A 20 -7.76 -26.24 0.47
C ARG A 20 -8.80 -25.95 -0.61
N HIS A 21 -8.64 -24.89 -1.40
CA HIS A 21 -9.42 -24.69 -2.62
C HIS A 21 -8.59 -24.11 -3.76
N SER A 22 -8.50 -24.94 -4.80
CA SER A 22 -8.41 -24.66 -6.24
C SER A 22 -8.24 -23.20 -6.70
N GLN A 23 -7.23 -22.95 -7.53
CA GLN A 23 -6.86 -21.67 -8.15
C GLN A 23 -7.86 -21.16 -9.23
N THR A 24 -9.17 -21.33 -9.06
CA THR A 24 -10.18 -20.93 -10.06
C THR A 24 -11.32 -20.05 -9.51
N GLY A 25 -11.12 -19.35 -8.39
CA GLY A 25 -12.17 -18.51 -7.80
C GLY A 25 -11.71 -17.53 -6.71
N ARG A 26 -10.49 -16.98 -6.80
CA ARG A 26 -9.99 -16.02 -5.81
C ARG A 26 -10.54 -14.63 -6.13
N LEU A 27 -11.43 -14.12 -5.27
CA LEU A 27 -11.85 -12.72 -5.35
C LEU A 27 -10.77 -11.80 -4.78
N PRO A 28 -10.55 -10.62 -5.37
CA PRO A 28 -9.71 -9.58 -4.79
C PRO A 28 -10.18 -9.25 -3.38
N GLY A 29 -9.23 -9.20 -2.46
CA GLY A 29 -9.52 -9.08 -1.04
C GLY A 29 -8.98 -7.77 -0.48
N ALA A 30 -9.83 -7.02 0.21
CA ALA A 30 -9.41 -5.97 1.13
C ALA A 30 -9.95 -6.25 2.53
N VAL A 31 -9.23 -5.82 3.54
CA VAL A 31 -9.61 -5.92 4.96
C VAL A 31 -9.33 -4.60 5.65
N ASP A 32 -10.08 -4.34 6.72
CA ASP A 32 -9.84 -3.21 7.59
C ASP A 32 -8.48 -3.34 8.30
N SER A 33 -7.81 -2.22 8.51
CA SER A 33 -6.62 -2.15 9.36
C SER A 33 -6.94 -1.58 10.73
N VAL A 34 -6.21 -2.06 11.73
CA VAL A 34 -6.24 -1.56 13.12
C VAL A 34 -5.95 -0.06 13.19
N ASP A 35 -5.13 0.46 12.26
CA ASP A 35 -4.77 1.88 12.16
C ASP A 35 -5.81 2.74 11.39
N GLY A 36 -6.91 2.12 10.96
CA GLY A 36 -7.96 2.74 10.14
C GLY A 36 -7.68 2.68 8.64
N GLY A 37 -8.72 2.46 7.83
CA GLY A 37 -8.64 2.34 6.37
C GLY A 37 -8.41 0.89 5.89
N CYS A 38 -8.26 0.71 4.57
CA CYS A 38 -8.20 -0.62 3.96
C CYS A 38 -6.78 -1.07 3.62
N ARG A 39 -6.58 -2.39 3.62
CA ARG A 39 -5.37 -3.07 3.12
C ARG A 39 -5.74 -4.26 2.26
N ILE A 40 -4.85 -4.62 1.36
CA ILE A 40 -5.00 -5.83 0.54
C ILE A 40 -4.83 -7.06 1.43
N SER A 41 -5.84 -7.93 1.46
CA SER A 41 -5.74 -9.26 2.07
C SER A 41 -5.36 -10.33 1.06
N ASN A 42 -5.89 -10.22 -0.16
CA ASN A 42 -5.54 -11.09 -1.28
C ASN A 42 -4.95 -10.25 -2.41
N PRO A 43 -3.69 -10.50 -2.81
CA PRO A 43 -3.09 -9.86 -3.97
C PRO A 43 -3.95 -10.03 -5.23
N ALA A 44 -3.85 -9.04 -6.11
CA ALA A 44 -4.50 -9.06 -7.42
C ALA A 44 -3.94 -10.15 -8.33
N LEU A 45 -4.65 -10.40 -9.43
CA LEU A 45 -4.16 -11.26 -10.51
C LEU A 45 -2.99 -10.61 -11.26
N HIS A 46 -2.15 -11.43 -11.88
CA HIS A 46 -1.03 -10.97 -12.69
C HIS A 46 -1.49 -9.96 -13.76
N GLY A 47 -0.89 -8.77 -13.78
CA GLY A 47 -1.24 -7.68 -14.70
C GLY A 47 -2.36 -6.77 -14.19
N GLU A 48 -2.95 -7.07 -13.03
CA GLU A 48 -3.98 -6.26 -12.37
C GLU A 48 -3.45 -5.72 -11.03
N ALA A 49 -4.16 -4.73 -10.48
CA ALA A 49 -3.93 -4.19 -9.17
C ALA A 49 -5.22 -4.17 -8.34
N CYS A 50 -5.08 -4.29 -7.02
CA CYS A 50 -6.25 -4.30 -6.14
C CYS A 50 -6.60 -2.85 -5.75
N MET A 51 -7.77 -2.40 -6.19
CA MET A 51 -8.43 -1.20 -5.71
C MET A 51 -9.16 -1.52 -4.40
N CYS A 52 -8.57 -1.13 -3.27
CA CYS A 52 -9.27 -1.13 -2.00
C CYS A 52 -10.32 -0.02 -1.97
N LEU A 53 -11.55 -0.34 -1.59
CA LEU A 53 -12.64 0.62 -1.39
C LEU A 53 -13.08 0.55 0.06
N LYS A 54 -13.06 1.71 0.72
CA LYS A 54 -13.69 1.89 2.03
C LYS A 54 -15.12 2.36 1.82
N ILE A 55 -16.08 1.56 2.26
CA ILE A 55 -17.51 1.87 2.17
C ILE A 55 -18.03 2.07 3.59
N SER A 56 -18.60 3.24 3.84
CA SER A 56 -19.19 3.58 5.15
C SER A 56 -20.71 3.49 5.07
N PHE A 57 -21.33 2.64 5.89
CA PHE A 57 -22.78 2.46 5.96
C PHE A 57 -23.24 2.31 7.41
N LEU A 58 -24.19 3.14 7.85
CA LEU A 58 -24.72 3.17 9.23
C LEU A 58 -23.64 2.97 10.32
N PHE A 59 -22.66 3.88 10.36
CA PHE A 59 -21.57 3.89 11.35
C PHE A 59 -20.59 2.70 11.29
N VAL A 60 -20.74 1.80 10.30
CA VAL A 60 -19.79 0.71 10.04
C VAL A 60 -18.96 1.06 8.82
N ASP A 61 -17.64 0.91 8.94
CA ASP A 61 -16.72 0.95 7.82
C ASP A 61 -16.44 -0.48 7.36
N ILE A 62 -16.51 -0.70 6.05
CA ILE A 62 -16.24 -2.00 5.43
C ILE A 62 -15.23 -1.81 4.31
N CYS A 63 -14.24 -2.69 4.26
CA CYS A 63 -13.29 -2.75 3.16
C CYS A 63 -13.68 -3.78 2.11
N TYR A 64 -13.65 -3.38 0.84
CA TYR A 64 -13.86 -4.24 -0.32
C TYR A 64 -12.69 -4.13 -1.28
N GLY A 65 -12.27 -5.25 -1.88
CA GLY A 65 -11.21 -5.30 -2.89
C GLY A 65 -11.79 -5.52 -4.27
N LYS A 66 -11.30 -4.78 -5.27
CA LYS A 66 -11.64 -4.98 -6.68
C LYS A 66 -10.37 -5.00 -7.53
N ASP A 67 -10.23 -5.98 -8.40
CA ASP A 67 -9.15 -6.01 -9.39
C ASP A 67 -9.47 -4.98 -10.49
N VAL A 68 -8.47 -4.17 -10.80
CA VAL A 68 -8.51 -3.13 -11.81
C VAL A 68 -7.20 -3.10 -12.59
N PRO A 69 -7.18 -2.55 -13.81
CA PRO A 69 -5.92 -2.31 -14.53
C PRO A 69 -4.96 -1.46 -13.69
N CYS A 70 -3.69 -1.84 -13.71
CA CYS A 70 -2.65 -1.10 -13.00
C CYS A 70 -2.52 0.34 -13.52
N VAL A 71 -2.16 1.28 -12.64
CA VAL A 71 -1.75 2.62 -13.07
C VAL A 71 -0.53 2.56 -13.99
N GLN A 72 0.40 1.65 -13.72
CA GLN A 72 1.61 1.41 -14.48
C GLN A 72 1.77 -0.09 -14.74
N GLU A 73 1.47 -0.51 -15.97
CA GLU A 73 1.54 -1.92 -16.39
C GLU A 73 2.96 -2.51 -16.27
N ASN A 74 3.99 -1.70 -16.48
CA ASN A 74 5.40 -2.08 -16.35
C ASN A 74 5.91 -2.09 -14.91
N SER A 75 5.06 -1.82 -13.92
CA SER A 75 5.45 -1.84 -12.52
C SER A 75 5.73 -3.27 -12.05
N PRO A 76 6.80 -3.53 -11.28
CA PRO A 76 7.09 -4.86 -10.75
C PRO A 76 5.93 -5.43 -9.91
N VAL A 77 5.22 -4.56 -9.18
CA VAL A 77 4.06 -4.92 -8.36
C VAL A 77 2.76 -5.07 -9.17
N CYS A 78 2.80 -4.82 -10.48
CA CYS A 78 1.72 -5.17 -11.42
C CYS A 78 2.00 -6.52 -12.08
N THR A 79 3.27 -6.78 -12.45
CA THR A 79 3.69 -8.08 -12.97
C THR A 79 3.60 -9.17 -11.90
N ASN A 80 3.99 -8.86 -10.67
CA ASN A 80 3.84 -9.79 -9.54
C ASN A 80 3.17 -9.07 -8.37
N PRO A 81 1.83 -8.97 -8.40
CA PRO A 81 1.08 -8.28 -7.36
C PRO A 81 1.26 -8.93 -6.00
N ASP A 82 1.35 -8.07 -4.99
CA ASP A 82 1.47 -8.46 -3.60
C ASP A 82 0.46 -7.67 -2.75
N SER A 83 0.56 -7.78 -1.43
CA SER A 83 -0.30 -7.05 -0.50
C SER A 83 0.33 -5.75 0.03
N THR A 84 1.37 -5.22 -0.62
CA THR A 84 2.06 -4.00 -0.17
C THR A 84 1.28 -2.74 -0.51
N LEU A 85 1.68 -1.62 0.10
CA LEU A 85 1.15 -0.30 -0.22
C LEU A 85 1.32 0.02 -1.71
N ALA A 86 2.45 -0.36 -2.32
CA ALA A 86 2.71 -0.11 -3.73
C ALA A 86 1.66 -0.79 -4.62
N SER A 87 1.30 -2.04 -4.34
CA SER A 87 0.22 -2.76 -5.05
C SER A 87 -1.14 -2.07 -4.90
N CYS A 88 -1.47 -1.58 -3.70
CA CYS A 88 -2.71 -0.82 -3.48
C CYS A 88 -2.73 0.51 -4.26
N LEU A 89 -1.59 1.21 -4.31
CA LEU A 89 -1.45 2.46 -5.05
C LEU A 89 -1.63 2.26 -6.56
N GLN A 90 -1.21 1.11 -7.11
CA GLN A 90 -1.47 0.76 -8.51
C GLN A 90 -2.96 0.59 -8.81
N GLY A 91 -3.76 0.16 -7.82
CA GLY A 91 -5.20 0.02 -7.94
C GLY A 91 -6.00 1.30 -7.70
N ARG A 92 -5.34 2.41 -7.33
CA ARG A 92 -5.98 3.70 -6.98
C ARG A 92 -7.02 3.60 -5.84
N GLY A 93 -6.85 2.63 -4.94
CA GLY A 93 -7.74 2.42 -3.81
C GLY A 93 -7.49 3.34 -2.60
N ASP A 94 -8.30 3.15 -1.56
CA ASP A 94 -8.06 3.63 -0.21
C ASP A 94 -7.00 2.77 0.46
N CYS A 95 -5.75 3.23 0.41
CA CYS A 95 -4.60 2.60 1.06
C CYS A 95 -4.33 3.16 2.46
N GLY A 96 -5.35 3.72 3.13
CA GLY A 96 -5.24 4.33 4.45
C GLY A 96 -4.76 3.37 5.54
N GLY A 97 -5.06 2.07 5.39
CA GLY A 97 -4.69 1.02 6.34
C GLY A 97 -3.20 0.65 6.35
N TYR A 98 -2.39 1.22 5.45
CA TYR A 98 -0.95 1.05 5.52
C TYR A 98 -0.32 2.10 6.43
N SER A 99 0.46 1.64 7.40
CA SER A 99 1.18 2.51 8.35
C SER A 99 2.37 3.26 7.73
N SER A 100 2.78 2.90 6.51
CA SER A 100 3.88 3.56 5.81
C SER A 100 3.53 5.02 5.50
N ARG A 101 4.46 5.92 5.81
CA ARG A 101 4.35 7.36 5.55
C ARG A 101 5.63 7.86 4.90
N CYS A 102 5.52 8.94 4.14
CA CYS A 102 6.67 9.72 3.68
C CYS A 102 6.53 11.16 4.18
N GLY A 103 7.65 11.87 4.32
CA GLY A 103 7.69 13.16 4.99
C GLY A 103 8.32 14.25 4.12
N CYS A 104 7.74 15.45 4.18
CA CYS A 104 8.30 16.64 3.54
C CYS A 104 8.30 17.81 4.53
N SER A 105 9.36 18.61 4.54
CA SER A 105 9.43 19.84 5.33
C SER A 105 9.88 21.03 4.48
N ILE A 106 9.57 22.24 4.96
CA ILE A 106 10.05 23.46 4.33
C ILE A 106 11.55 23.59 4.57
N LYS A 107 12.29 23.88 3.50
CA LYS A 107 13.67 24.35 3.59
C LYS A 107 13.70 25.83 3.20
N TRP A 108 14.04 26.69 4.17
CA TRP A 108 14.41 28.10 4.01
C TRP A 108 13.70 28.82 2.84
N SER A 109 12.40 29.09 3.00
CA SER A 109 11.54 29.89 2.10
C SER A 109 11.35 29.43 0.63
N TRP A 110 12.15 28.52 0.07
CA TRP A 110 12.21 28.27 -1.38
C TRP A 110 11.60 26.94 -1.86
N GLY A 111 11.35 25.96 -0.98
CA GLY A 111 10.77 24.68 -1.42
C GLY A 111 10.48 23.66 -0.31
N CYS A 112 10.03 22.48 -0.74
CA CYS A 112 9.83 21.32 0.12
C CYS A 112 10.97 20.31 -0.10
N LYS A 113 11.54 19.80 0.99
CA LYS A 113 12.55 18.73 0.96
C LYS A 113 11.98 17.48 1.60
N LEU A 114 12.34 16.31 1.07
CA LEU A 114 12.10 15.02 1.71
C LEU A 114 12.80 14.96 3.08
N THR A 115 12.06 14.56 4.11
CA THR A 115 12.59 14.29 5.45
C THR A 115 12.45 12.83 5.85
N SER A 116 11.58 12.09 5.17
CA SER A 116 11.43 10.65 5.32
C SER A 116 11.15 10.04 3.94
N ALA A 117 11.96 9.03 3.59
CA ALA A 117 11.85 8.35 2.31
C ALA A 117 10.51 7.60 2.21
N PRO A 118 9.89 7.53 1.02
CA PRO A 118 8.76 6.65 0.79
C PRO A 118 9.16 5.17 0.94
N PRO A 119 8.20 4.26 1.13
CA PRO A 119 8.49 2.83 1.05
C PRO A 119 8.90 2.42 -0.36
N ALA A 120 9.55 1.26 -0.48
CA ALA A 120 9.97 0.69 -1.76
C ALA A 120 8.80 0.58 -2.76
N ASN A 121 9.12 0.75 -4.05
CA ASN A 121 8.18 0.75 -5.17
C ASN A 121 7.09 1.85 -5.09
N SER A 122 7.33 2.88 -4.28
CA SER A 122 6.44 4.04 -4.13
C SER A 122 7.27 5.33 -4.12
N ALA A 123 6.62 6.46 -4.38
CA ALA A 123 7.24 7.77 -4.35
C ALA A 123 6.50 8.72 -3.40
N CYS A 124 7.18 9.79 -2.98
CA CYS A 124 6.59 10.81 -2.12
C CYS A 124 6.36 12.09 -2.91
N LYS A 125 5.09 12.48 -3.08
CA LYS A 125 4.72 13.76 -3.65
C LYS A 125 4.74 14.83 -2.57
N CYS A 126 5.78 15.66 -2.57
CA CYS A 126 5.83 16.88 -1.77
C CYS A 126 5.09 18.02 -2.48
N SER A 127 4.11 18.62 -1.82
CA SER A 127 3.37 19.79 -2.32
C SER A 127 3.48 20.95 -1.32
N ARG A 128 3.59 22.19 -1.81
CA ARG A 128 3.65 23.40 -0.98
C ARG A 128 2.29 24.11 -0.97
N ASN A 129 1.77 24.39 0.22
CA ASN A 129 0.54 25.17 0.43
C ASN A 129 0.83 26.34 1.37
N LEU A 130 0.68 27.59 0.89
CA LEU A 130 0.88 28.89 1.59
C LEU A 130 2.17 28.99 2.44
N PHE A 131 2.29 28.23 3.54
CA PHE A 131 3.44 28.17 4.45
C PHE A 131 3.74 26.77 5.01
N LYS A 132 3.24 25.69 4.40
CA LYS A 132 3.49 24.30 4.82
C LYS A 132 3.79 23.40 3.63
N CYS A 133 4.57 22.35 3.88
CA CYS A 133 4.71 21.22 2.96
C CYS A 133 3.76 20.11 3.38
N SER A 134 3.04 19.55 2.41
CA SER A 134 2.29 18.31 2.57
C SER A 134 2.99 17.19 1.81
N SER A 135 2.85 15.97 2.32
CA SER A 135 3.36 14.75 1.69
C SER A 135 2.20 13.82 1.35
N LYS A 136 2.30 13.15 0.21
CA LYS A 136 1.40 12.07 -0.17
C LYS A 136 2.20 10.96 -0.81
N ILE A 137 2.02 9.72 -0.38
CA ILE A 137 2.60 8.58 -1.08
C ILE A 137 1.80 8.35 -2.37
N VAL A 138 2.51 8.20 -3.48
CA VAL A 138 1.98 8.01 -4.82
C VAL A 138 2.77 6.90 -5.53
N PRO A 139 2.24 6.31 -6.61
CA PRO A 139 3.06 5.50 -7.50
C PRO A 139 4.28 6.29 -8.00
N CYS A 140 5.41 5.63 -8.21
CA CYS A 140 6.59 6.24 -8.82
C CYS A 140 6.28 6.77 -10.23
N LYS A 141 7.01 7.79 -10.66
CA LYS A 141 7.01 8.23 -12.06
C LYS A 141 7.64 7.19 -12.98
N GLU A 142 8.75 6.60 -12.55
CA GLU A 142 9.48 5.56 -13.28
C GLU A 142 9.63 4.33 -12.36
N PRO A 143 8.85 3.26 -12.54
CA PRO A 143 8.76 2.16 -11.58
C PRO A 143 10.01 1.26 -11.62
N THR A 144 10.79 1.33 -12.70
CA THR A 144 12.03 0.57 -12.85
C THR A 144 13.26 1.26 -12.25
N SER A 145 13.13 2.55 -11.92
CA SER A 145 14.20 3.39 -11.39
C SER A 145 14.76 2.86 -10.07
N LYS A 146 16.09 2.96 -9.89
CA LYS A 146 16.74 2.64 -8.62
C LYS A 146 16.17 3.46 -7.46
N PHE A 147 15.78 4.71 -7.72
CA PHE A 147 15.21 5.63 -6.73
C PHE A 147 13.75 5.30 -6.36
N CYS A 148 13.10 4.44 -7.13
CA CYS A 148 11.78 3.88 -6.79
C CYS A 148 11.92 2.56 -6.02
N LYS A 149 12.86 1.70 -6.43
CA LYS A 149 13.12 0.40 -5.78
C LYS A 149 13.75 0.56 -4.39
N SER A 150 14.69 1.49 -4.25
CA SER A 150 15.38 1.81 -3.02
C SER A 150 15.43 3.34 -2.84
N PRO A 151 14.30 3.94 -2.42
CA PRO A 151 14.22 5.37 -2.21
C PRO A 151 15.08 5.84 -1.03
N ASP A 152 15.70 7.01 -1.19
CA ASP A 152 16.48 7.69 -0.16
C ASP A 152 15.96 9.13 0.05
N LEU A 153 16.76 10.01 0.65
CA LEU A 153 16.42 11.43 0.84
C LEU A 153 16.95 12.34 -0.27
N SER A 154 17.33 11.76 -1.41
CA SER A 154 17.86 12.49 -2.57
C SER A 154 16.79 13.31 -3.28
N GLN A 155 17.25 14.18 -4.17
CA GLN A 155 16.38 14.93 -5.08
C GLN A 155 15.62 13.99 -6.01
N GLU A 156 16.32 13.01 -6.54
CA GLU A 156 15.86 12.07 -7.55
C GLU A 156 14.73 11.19 -7.01
N THR A 157 14.78 10.80 -5.73
CA THR A 157 13.66 10.12 -5.06
C THR A 157 12.43 11.04 -4.92
N CYS A 158 12.61 12.34 -4.65
CA CYS A 158 11.50 13.29 -4.61
C CYS A 158 10.88 13.50 -6.01
N GLU A 159 11.72 13.56 -7.05
CA GLU A 159 11.29 13.72 -8.44
C GLU A 159 10.44 12.54 -8.93
N GLN A 160 10.65 11.33 -8.39
CA GLN A 160 9.76 10.20 -8.64
C GLN A 160 8.30 10.47 -8.23
N GLY A 161 8.07 11.34 -7.24
CA GLY A 161 6.72 11.70 -6.78
C GLY A 161 6.12 12.88 -7.53
N GLY A 162 6.85 13.50 -8.46
CA GLY A 162 6.45 14.74 -9.14
C GLY A 162 6.34 15.93 -8.18
N GLY A 163 7.09 15.92 -7.07
CA GLY A 163 7.13 17.02 -6.11
C GLY A 163 8.06 18.16 -6.53
N ILE A 164 7.88 19.33 -5.92
CA ILE A 164 8.77 20.48 -6.13
C ILE A 164 10.00 20.32 -5.24
N TYR A 165 11.09 19.81 -5.80
CA TYR A 165 12.41 19.84 -5.16
C TYR A 165 13.15 21.11 -5.61
N ARG A 166 13.40 22.04 -4.69
CA ARG A 166 14.27 23.21 -4.93
C ARG A 166 15.25 23.33 -3.78
N TYR A 167 16.54 23.47 -4.11
CA TYR A 167 17.65 23.50 -3.15
C TYR A 167 17.78 24.83 -2.44
#